data_AF-W9W8J7-F1
#
_entry.id   AF-W9W8J7-F1
#
_cell.length_a   1.000
_cell.length_b   1.000
_cell.length_c   1.000
_cell.angle_alpha   90.00
_cell.angle_beta   90.00
_cell.angle_gamma   90.00
#
_symmetry.space_group_name_H-M   'P 1'
#
loop_
_entity.id
_entity.type
_entity.pdbx_description
1 polymer ?
#
loop_
_entity_poly.entity_id
_entity_poly.type
_entity_poly.pdbx_seq_one_letter_code
_entity_poly.pdbx_strand_id
1 'polypeptide(L)'
;MAATQQYTRAINEYVAKSTFGRVFRLQGCGHEKEILGTTFLTELRAGVTTFATMAYIIAVNGSIVSQSGGTCICESASDPTCLKDTDYARCVLDIQRDLITTTATISELASFVFGFLTNLPVALAPGMGLNAYFTYQVVGFHGTGPVSYRLALTAVFIEGFIFAFLFLIGMRQWLVGVISSSLKDRQHSRHRPLPHADRPVHVGGPRSHHGRAEHPSRARGLPSQVPRRVRRLSEP
;
A
#
# COMPACT_ATOMS: atom_id res chain seq x y z
N MET A 1 33.19 -16.25 0.38
CA MET A 1 32.52 -14.94 0.57
C MET A 1 33.35 -13.76 0.06
N ALA A 2 34.69 -13.76 0.16
CA ALA A 2 35.51 -12.65 -0.36
C ALA A 2 35.52 -12.54 -1.90
N ALA A 3 35.63 -13.67 -2.63
CA ALA A 3 35.64 -13.69 -4.09
C ALA A 3 34.33 -13.16 -4.72
N THR A 4 33.18 -13.48 -4.12
CA THR A 4 31.87 -12.99 -4.58
C THR A 4 31.72 -11.48 -4.37
N GLN A 5 32.24 -10.93 -3.26
CA GLN A 5 32.24 -9.48 -3.03
C GLN A 5 33.15 -8.74 -4.01
N GLN A 6 34.33 -9.29 -4.34
CA GLN A 6 35.23 -8.73 -5.35
C GLN A 6 34.59 -8.70 -6.74
N TYR A 7 33.95 -9.80 -7.15
CA TYR A 7 33.24 -9.89 -8.42
C TYR A 7 32.05 -8.92 -8.52
N THR A 8 31.27 -8.81 -7.44
CA THR A 8 30.15 -7.85 -7.32
C THR A 8 30.64 -6.41 -7.48
N ARG A 9 31.76 -6.05 -6.84
CA ARG A 9 32.36 -4.71 -6.97
C ARG A 9 32.86 -4.43 -8.38
N ALA A 10 33.55 -5.39 -9.01
CA ALA A 10 34.06 -5.25 -10.36
C ALA A 10 32.94 -4.99 -11.39
N ILE A 11 31.83 -5.74 -11.30
CA ILE A 11 30.66 -5.51 -12.17
C ILE A 11 30.05 -4.14 -11.91
N ASN A 12 29.83 -3.78 -10.64
CA ASN A 12 29.23 -2.50 -10.28
C ASN A 12 30.05 -1.31 -10.79
N GLU A 13 31.38 -1.35 -10.64
CA GLU A 13 32.27 -0.29 -11.13
C GLU A 13 32.34 -0.23 -12.65
N TYR A 14 32.33 -1.39 -13.32
CA TYR A 14 32.31 -1.47 -14.78
C TYR A 14 31.03 -0.85 -15.35
N VAL A 15 29.88 -1.21 -14.78
CA VAL A 15 28.57 -0.68 -15.20
C VAL A 15 28.43 0.79 -14.82
N ALA A 16 28.95 1.23 -13.68
CA ALA A 16 28.89 2.64 -13.26
C ALA A 16 29.60 3.58 -14.24
N LYS A 17 30.73 3.15 -14.83
CA LYS A 17 31.48 3.94 -15.82
C LYS A 17 30.85 3.97 -17.21
N SER A 18 29.89 3.07 -17.48
CA SER A 18 29.20 3.00 -18.77
C SER A 18 28.16 4.13 -18.94
N THR A 19 27.69 4.33 -20.18
CA THR A 19 26.57 5.25 -20.48
C THR A 19 25.32 4.92 -19.67
N PHE A 20 25.09 3.64 -19.38
CA PHE A 20 23.99 3.17 -18.53
C PHE A 20 24.12 3.74 -17.11
N GLY A 21 25.32 3.70 -16.53
CA GLY A 21 25.58 4.27 -15.20
C GLY A 21 25.32 5.77 -15.14
N ARG A 22 25.61 6.50 -16.23
CA ARG A 22 25.33 7.94 -16.33
C ARG A 22 23.82 8.23 -16.48
N VAL A 23 23.07 7.41 -17.22
CA VAL A 23 21.61 7.56 -17.36
C VAL A 23 20.89 7.28 -16.04
N PHE A 24 21.26 6.21 -15.34
CA PHE A 24 20.64 5.81 -14.07
C PHE A 24 21.26 6.47 -12.84
N ARG A 25 22.22 7.39 -13.03
CA ARG A 25 22.89 8.13 -11.95
C ARG A 25 23.49 7.23 -10.87
N LEU A 26 24.06 6.09 -11.29
CA LEU A 26 24.70 5.13 -10.40
C LEU A 26 25.92 5.73 -9.72
N GLN A 27 26.26 5.23 -8.53
CA GLN A 27 27.45 5.67 -7.79
C GLN A 27 28.72 5.48 -8.63
N GLY A 28 29.51 6.56 -8.80
CA GLY A 28 30.79 6.50 -9.53
C GLY A 28 30.67 6.75 -11.04
N CYS A 29 29.51 7.20 -11.53
CA CYS A 29 29.30 7.56 -12.94
C CYS A 29 29.85 8.94 -13.34
N GLY A 30 30.26 9.76 -12.36
CA GLY A 30 30.80 11.11 -12.57
C GLY A 30 29.74 12.14 -13.01
N HIS A 31 28.46 11.87 -12.77
CA HIS A 31 27.38 12.82 -13.00
C HIS A 31 27.18 13.71 -11.77
N GLU A 32 26.96 15.02 -11.97
CA GLU A 32 26.71 16.00 -10.90
C GLU A 32 25.57 15.62 -9.92
N LYS A 33 24.62 14.77 -10.34
CA LYS A 33 23.48 14.31 -9.53
C LYS A 33 23.52 12.80 -9.31
N GLU A 34 24.70 12.24 -9.02
CA GLU A 34 24.82 10.83 -8.68
C GLU A 34 24.10 10.48 -7.37
N ILE A 35 23.53 9.28 -7.29
CA ILE A 35 22.85 8.79 -6.10
C ILE A 35 23.83 7.89 -5.34
N LEU A 36 24.38 8.41 -4.24
CA LEU A 36 25.32 7.69 -3.38
C LEU A 36 24.69 6.42 -2.81
N GLY A 37 25.38 5.28 -2.92
CA GLY A 37 24.91 3.98 -2.44
C GLY A 37 24.06 3.18 -3.43
N THR A 38 23.73 3.74 -4.61
CA THR A 38 23.02 3.02 -5.68
C THR A 38 24.05 2.31 -6.58
N THR A 39 24.00 0.99 -6.59
CA THR A 39 24.86 0.16 -7.46
C THR A 39 24.00 -0.69 -8.36
N PHE A 40 24.51 -1.07 -9.53
CA PHE A 40 23.76 -1.86 -10.50
C PHE A 40 23.11 -3.11 -9.87
N LEU A 41 23.88 -3.87 -9.08
CA LEU A 41 23.36 -5.08 -8.44
C LEU A 41 22.38 -4.79 -7.29
N THR A 42 22.47 -3.65 -6.63
CA THR A 42 21.47 -3.21 -5.64
C THR A 42 20.15 -2.89 -6.33
N GLU A 43 20.20 -2.09 -7.40
CA GLU A 43 19.02 -1.70 -8.19
C GLU A 43 18.38 -2.88 -8.88
N LEU A 44 19.19 -3.79 -9.46
CA LEU A 44 18.69 -5.02 -10.07
C LEU A 44 17.96 -5.89 -9.05
N ARG A 45 18.51 -6.04 -7.83
CA ARG A 45 17.85 -6.79 -6.75
C ARG A 45 16.55 -6.13 -6.32
N ALA A 46 16.54 -4.81 -6.16
CA ALA A 46 15.32 -4.06 -5.85
C ALA A 46 14.25 -4.28 -6.95
N GLY A 47 14.64 -4.18 -8.22
CA GLY A 47 13.78 -4.44 -9.37
C GLY A 47 13.22 -5.87 -9.39
N VAL A 48 14.05 -6.88 -9.10
CA VAL A 48 13.59 -8.29 -9.00
C VAL A 48 12.58 -8.48 -7.87
N THR A 49 12.78 -7.83 -6.72
CA THR A 49 11.81 -7.87 -5.61
C THR A 49 10.48 -7.24 -6.02
N THR A 50 10.51 -6.08 -6.68
CA THR A 50 9.29 -5.44 -7.19
C THR A 50 8.62 -6.29 -8.25
N PHE A 51 9.38 -6.87 -9.19
CA PHE A 51 8.87 -7.78 -10.21
C PHE A 51 8.16 -8.98 -9.60
N ALA A 52 8.77 -9.66 -8.63
CA ALA A 52 8.16 -10.80 -7.94
C ALA A 52 6.85 -10.41 -7.24
N THR A 53 6.82 -9.23 -6.61
CA THR A 53 5.61 -8.71 -5.95
C THR A 53 4.50 -8.44 -6.96
N MET A 54 4.81 -7.77 -8.08
CA MET A 54 3.83 -7.45 -9.11
C MET A 54 3.32 -8.70 -9.84
N ALA A 55 4.22 -9.65 -10.13
CA ALA A 55 3.86 -10.93 -10.74
C ALA A 55 2.84 -11.71 -9.89
N TYR A 56 3.02 -11.73 -8.56
CA TYR A 56 2.05 -12.31 -7.64
C TYR A 56 0.69 -11.61 -7.72
N ILE A 57 0.68 -10.27 -7.72
CA ILE A 57 -0.56 -9.48 -7.80
C ILE A 57 -1.32 -9.80 -9.10
N ILE A 58 -0.63 -9.90 -10.24
CA ILE A 58 -1.24 -10.22 -11.53
C ILE A 58 -1.87 -11.62 -11.49
N ALA A 59 -1.14 -12.62 -11.00
CA ALA A 59 -1.64 -13.99 -10.90
C ALA A 59 -2.86 -14.10 -9.97
N VAL A 60 -2.82 -13.44 -8.81
CA VAL A 60 -3.93 -13.44 -7.84
C VAL A 60 -5.14 -12.72 -8.40
N ASN A 61 -4.97 -11.55 -9.00
CA ASN A 61 -6.09 -10.79 -9.56
C ASN A 61 -6.85 -11.59 -10.63
N GLY A 62 -6.13 -12.29 -11.53
CA GLY A 62 -6.75 -13.17 -12.52
C GLY A 62 -7.55 -14.31 -11.89
N SER A 63 -7.02 -14.92 -10.83
CA SER A 63 -7.71 -15.99 -10.08
C SER A 63 -8.97 -15.50 -9.35
N ILE A 64 -8.93 -14.31 -8.77
CA ILE A 64 -10.10 -13.74 -8.09
C ILE A 64 -11.20 -13.41 -9.09
N VAL A 65 -10.87 -12.69 -10.17
CA VAL A 65 -11.89 -12.26 -11.13
C VAL A 65 -12.48 -13.44 -11.92
N SER A 66 -11.69 -14.48 -12.23
CA SER A 66 -12.22 -15.67 -12.92
C SER A 66 -13.27 -16.43 -12.10
N GLN A 67 -13.21 -16.37 -10.77
CA GLN A 67 -14.21 -16.97 -9.88
C GLN A 67 -15.59 -16.30 -9.95
N SER A 68 -15.72 -15.14 -10.60
CA SER A 68 -17.04 -14.56 -10.91
C SER A 68 -17.79 -15.37 -11.96
N GLY A 69 -17.12 -16.28 -12.67
CA GLY A 69 -17.66 -16.98 -13.84
C GLY A 69 -17.46 -16.23 -15.16
N GLY A 70 -17.06 -14.95 -15.10
CA GLY A 70 -16.76 -14.14 -16.29
C GLY A 70 -17.90 -14.13 -17.30
N THR A 71 -17.59 -14.39 -18.56
CA THR A 71 -18.57 -14.52 -19.64
C THR A 71 -19.08 -15.94 -19.87
N CYS A 72 -18.68 -16.91 -19.02
CA CYS A 72 -19.12 -18.29 -19.14
C CYS A 72 -20.59 -18.42 -18.73
N ILE A 73 -21.33 -19.28 -19.43
CA ILE A 73 -22.76 -19.49 -19.21
C ILE A 73 -22.95 -20.82 -18.49
N CYS A 74 -23.72 -20.82 -17.41
CA CYS A 74 -24.11 -22.01 -16.69
C CYS A 74 -25.55 -22.37 -17.07
N GLU A 75 -25.74 -23.43 -17.87
CA GLU A 75 -27.06 -23.86 -18.37
C GLU A 75 -27.74 -24.91 -17.47
N SER A 76 -27.06 -25.39 -16.43
CA SER A 76 -27.52 -26.51 -15.61
C SER A 76 -28.51 -26.10 -14.51
N ALA A 77 -29.76 -26.56 -14.62
CA ALA A 77 -30.80 -26.33 -13.59
C ALA A 77 -30.56 -27.09 -12.27
N SER A 78 -29.77 -28.16 -12.29
CA SER A 78 -29.47 -29.00 -11.13
C SER A 78 -28.35 -28.47 -10.23
N ASP A 79 -27.43 -27.67 -10.78
CA ASP A 79 -26.25 -27.16 -10.08
C ASP A 79 -26.09 -25.65 -10.39
N PRO A 80 -26.58 -24.74 -9.52
CA PRO A 80 -26.59 -23.29 -9.77
C PRO A 80 -25.19 -22.66 -9.84
N THR A 81 -24.15 -23.41 -9.48
CA THR A 81 -22.74 -22.97 -9.51
C THR A 81 -21.90 -23.74 -10.51
N CYS A 82 -22.48 -24.60 -11.37
CA CYS A 82 -21.77 -25.34 -12.42
C CYS A 82 -20.45 -26.02 -12.00
N LEU A 83 -20.33 -26.49 -10.74
CA LEU A 83 -19.07 -27.07 -10.23
C LEU A 83 -18.75 -28.44 -10.83
N LYS A 84 -19.75 -29.17 -11.31
CA LYS A 84 -19.59 -30.51 -11.90
C LYS A 84 -19.44 -30.47 -13.41
N ASP A 85 -19.64 -29.31 -14.03
CA ASP A 85 -19.58 -29.14 -15.47
C ASP A 85 -18.12 -28.93 -15.91
N THR A 86 -17.62 -29.86 -16.73
CA THR A 86 -16.24 -29.79 -17.22
C THR A 86 -16.02 -28.70 -18.27
N ASP A 87 -17.05 -28.33 -19.02
CA ASP A 87 -16.95 -27.31 -20.06
C ASP A 87 -16.97 -25.91 -19.46
N TYR A 88 -17.78 -25.71 -18.41
CA TYR A 88 -17.72 -24.50 -17.61
C TYR A 88 -16.34 -24.29 -16.96
N ALA A 89 -15.75 -25.35 -16.38
CA ALA A 89 -14.42 -25.27 -15.78
C ALA A 89 -13.31 -24.92 -16.79
N ARG A 90 -13.41 -25.41 -18.03
CA ARG A 90 -12.50 -25.04 -19.13
C ARG A 90 -12.64 -23.56 -19.50
N CYS A 91 -13.88 -23.08 -19.64
CA CYS A 91 -14.14 -21.67 -19.94
C CYS A 91 -13.56 -20.73 -18.87
N VAL A 92 -13.78 -21.03 -17.58
CA VAL A 92 -13.24 -20.22 -16.47
C VAL A 92 -11.71 -20.18 -16.49
N LEU A 93 -11.06 -21.31 -16.81
CA LEU A 93 -9.62 -21.42 -16.90
C LEU A 93 -9.06 -20.60 -18.07
N ASP A 94 -9.74 -20.56 -19.21
CA ASP A 94 -9.34 -19.75 -20.36
C ASP A 94 -9.44 -18.25 -20.04
N ILE A 95 -10.56 -17.83 -19.42
CA ILE A 95 -10.72 -16.45 -18.93
C ILE A 95 -9.61 -16.07 -17.94
N GLN A 96 -9.25 -16.97 -17.02
CA GLN A 96 -8.18 -16.71 -16.06
C GLN A 96 -6.84 -16.40 -16.75
N ARG A 97 -6.49 -17.15 -17.80
CA ARG A 97 -5.25 -16.93 -18.57
C ARG A 97 -5.30 -15.63 -19.35
N ASP A 98 -6.44 -15.32 -19.95
CA ASP A 98 -6.64 -14.09 -20.72
C ASP A 98 -6.53 -12.85 -19.81
N LEU A 99 -7.10 -12.91 -18.62
CA LEU A 99 -7.01 -11.84 -17.62
C LEU A 99 -5.57 -11.61 -17.15
N ILE A 100 -4.82 -12.68 -16.87
CA ILE A 100 -3.41 -12.59 -16.46
C ILE A 100 -2.57 -11.95 -17.57
N THR A 101 -2.69 -12.46 -18.80
CA THR A 101 -1.91 -11.99 -19.96
C THR A 101 -2.24 -10.53 -20.27
N THR A 102 -3.53 -10.19 -20.37
CA THR A 102 -3.98 -8.83 -20.68
C THR A 102 -3.56 -7.83 -19.60
N THR A 103 -3.71 -8.20 -18.33
CA THR A 103 -3.33 -7.33 -17.21
C THR A 103 -1.83 -7.10 -17.17
N ALA A 104 -1.02 -8.13 -17.46
CA ALA A 104 0.43 -8.00 -17.54
C ALA A 104 0.84 -7.03 -18.66
N THR A 105 0.31 -7.20 -19.87
CA THR A 105 0.63 -6.35 -21.02
C THR A 105 0.23 -4.89 -20.79
N ILE A 106 -0.96 -4.65 -20.23
CA ILE A 106 -1.43 -3.29 -19.94
C ILE A 106 -0.60 -2.66 -18.81
N SER A 107 -0.27 -3.41 -17.75
CA SER A 107 0.52 -2.88 -16.62
C SER A 107 1.95 -2.56 -17.01
N GLU A 108 2.55 -3.37 -17.89
CA GLU A 108 3.86 -3.13 -18.48
C GLU A 108 3.86 -1.84 -19.30
N LEU A 109 2.92 -1.71 -20.24
CA LEU A 109 2.80 -0.52 -21.08
C LEU A 109 2.55 0.74 -20.23
N ALA A 110 1.63 0.66 -19.26
CA ALA A 110 1.30 1.78 -18.39
C ALA A 110 2.49 2.20 -17.52
N SER A 111 3.19 1.23 -16.91
CA SER A 111 4.36 1.52 -16.07
C SER A 111 5.54 2.03 -16.89
N PHE A 112 5.73 1.53 -18.12
CA PHE A 112 6.76 2.02 -19.03
C PHE A 112 6.51 3.47 -19.44
N VAL A 113 5.30 3.80 -19.90
CA VAL A 113 4.93 5.16 -20.31
C VAL A 113 4.98 6.10 -19.10
N PHE A 114 4.45 5.70 -17.95
CA PHE A 114 4.47 6.53 -16.74
C PHE A 114 5.91 6.75 -16.23
N GLY A 115 6.74 5.70 -16.19
CA GLY A 115 8.13 5.80 -15.76
C GLY A 115 8.97 6.68 -16.69
N PHE A 116 8.76 6.57 -18.01
CA PHE A 116 9.47 7.39 -19.00
C PHE A 116 9.06 8.87 -18.93
N LEU A 117 7.76 9.15 -18.77
CA LEU A 117 7.26 10.53 -18.74
C LEU A 117 7.49 11.24 -17.40
N THR A 118 7.39 10.51 -16.28
CA THR A 118 7.43 11.12 -14.93
C THR A 118 8.76 10.99 -14.23
N ASN A 119 9.68 10.15 -14.74
CA ASN A 119 10.98 9.87 -14.13
C ASN A 119 10.85 9.47 -12.64
N LEU A 120 9.75 8.80 -12.29
CA LEU A 120 9.44 8.34 -10.94
C LEU A 120 9.28 6.80 -10.97
N PRO A 121 9.99 6.06 -10.10
CA PRO A 121 9.94 4.59 -10.07
C PRO A 121 8.68 4.10 -9.34
N VAL A 122 7.50 4.34 -9.90
CA VAL A 122 6.22 3.84 -9.39
C VAL A 122 5.66 2.80 -10.35
N ALA A 123 5.62 1.54 -9.89
CA ALA A 123 4.93 0.47 -10.60
C ALA A 123 3.42 0.61 -10.40
N LEU A 124 2.66 0.58 -11.50
CA LEU A 124 1.21 0.63 -11.48
C LEU A 124 0.68 -0.81 -11.61
N ALA A 125 -0.17 -1.22 -10.67
CA ALA A 125 -0.79 -2.54 -10.66
C ALA A 125 -2.26 -2.45 -10.22
N PRO A 126 -3.10 -3.43 -10.62
CA PRO A 126 -4.52 -3.43 -10.27
C PRO A 126 -4.74 -3.66 -8.78
N GLY A 127 -5.67 -2.90 -8.21
CA GLY A 127 -6.04 -3.00 -6.80
C GLY A 127 -6.76 -4.32 -6.48
N MET A 128 -6.16 -5.15 -5.63
CA MET A 128 -6.70 -6.46 -5.25
C MET A 128 -8.09 -6.37 -4.56
N GLY A 129 -8.32 -5.33 -3.75
CA GLY A 129 -9.56 -5.19 -2.97
C GLY A 129 -10.80 -4.91 -3.82
N LEU A 130 -10.69 -4.09 -4.87
CA LEU A 130 -11.81 -3.77 -5.76
C LEU A 130 -12.22 -4.98 -6.60
N ASN A 131 -11.24 -5.76 -7.08
CA ASN A 131 -11.49 -7.00 -7.81
C ASN A 131 -12.19 -8.05 -6.95
N ALA A 132 -11.82 -8.16 -5.67
CA ALA A 132 -12.50 -9.05 -4.72
C ALA A 132 -13.93 -8.58 -4.42
N TYR A 133 -14.14 -7.27 -4.22
CA TYR A 133 -15.47 -6.71 -4.03
C TYR A 133 -16.37 -6.95 -5.25
N PHE A 134 -15.87 -6.65 -6.45
CA PHE A 134 -16.56 -6.90 -7.71
C PHE A 134 -16.97 -8.37 -7.84
N THR A 135 -16.04 -9.29 -7.61
CA THR A 135 -16.25 -10.73 -7.79
C THR A 135 -17.22 -11.28 -6.76
N TYR A 136 -17.00 -11.03 -5.48
CA TYR A 136 -17.76 -11.72 -4.43
C TYR A 136 -19.02 -10.98 -3.98
N GLN A 137 -19.07 -9.65 -4.09
CA GLN A 137 -20.20 -8.86 -3.60
C GLN A 137 -21.14 -8.39 -4.72
N VAL A 138 -20.62 -8.05 -5.89
CA VAL A 138 -21.45 -7.54 -7.01
C VAL A 138 -21.93 -8.67 -7.92
N VAL A 139 -20.99 -9.43 -8.47
CA VAL A 139 -21.30 -10.52 -9.42
C VAL A 139 -21.58 -11.85 -8.69
N GLY A 140 -20.97 -12.05 -7.53
CA GLY A 140 -21.05 -13.30 -6.78
C GLY A 140 -20.22 -14.42 -7.41
N PHE A 141 -20.02 -15.49 -6.64
CA PHE A 141 -19.31 -16.67 -7.12
C PHE A 141 -20.08 -17.32 -8.27
N HIS A 142 -19.43 -17.48 -9.42
CA HIS A 142 -20.05 -18.00 -10.66
C HIS A 142 -21.37 -17.30 -11.06
N GLY A 143 -21.50 -16.00 -10.82
CA GLY A 143 -22.67 -15.22 -11.24
C GLY A 143 -23.91 -15.38 -10.36
N THR A 144 -23.77 -15.92 -9.15
CA THR A 144 -24.84 -16.06 -8.15
C THR A 144 -25.30 -14.74 -7.51
N GLY A 145 -24.59 -13.65 -7.78
CA GLY A 145 -24.86 -12.34 -7.20
C GLY A 145 -26.04 -11.60 -7.83
N PRO A 146 -26.38 -10.42 -7.29
CA PRO A 146 -27.52 -9.62 -7.73
C PRO A 146 -27.35 -9.01 -9.12
N VAL A 147 -26.11 -8.86 -9.60
CA VAL A 147 -25.80 -8.15 -10.85
C VAL A 147 -25.04 -9.07 -11.80
N SER A 148 -25.47 -9.15 -13.06
CA SER A 148 -24.77 -9.93 -14.08
C SER A 148 -23.37 -9.36 -14.38
N TYR A 149 -22.42 -10.24 -14.68
CA TYR A 149 -21.04 -9.87 -15.01
C TYR A 149 -20.94 -8.79 -16.11
N ARG A 150 -21.77 -8.91 -17.16
CA ARG A 150 -21.81 -7.94 -18.27
C ARG A 150 -22.25 -6.56 -17.81
N LEU A 151 -23.30 -6.48 -16.99
CA LEU A 151 -23.78 -5.21 -16.45
C LEU A 151 -22.75 -4.57 -15.51
N ALA A 152 -22.11 -5.38 -14.66
CA ALA A 152 -21.07 -4.90 -13.76
C ALA A 152 -19.85 -4.33 -14.52
N LEU A 153 -19.40 -5.00 -15.60
CA LEU A 153 -18.30 -4.48 -16.44
C LEU A 153 -18.66 -3.17 -17.15
N THR A 154 -19.90 -3.01 -17.62
CA THR A 154 -20.32 -1.74 -18.23
C THR A 154 -20.28 -0.58 -17.24
N ALA A 155 -20.61 -0.83 -15.96
CA ALA A 155 -20.50 0.18 -14.92
C ALA A 155 -19.03 0.56 -14.65
N VAL A 156 -18.12 -0.42 -14.56
CA VAL A 156 -16.67 -0.19 -14.35
C VAL A 156 -16.07 0.58 -15.53
N PHE A 157 -16.49 0.29 -16.76
CA PHE A 157 -16.05 1.02 -17.94
C PHE A 157 -16.46 2.50 -17.88
N ILE A 158 -17.72 2.78 -17.53
CA ILE A 158 -18.23 4.15 -17.35
C ILE A 158 -17.50 4.87 -16.20
N GLU A 159 -17.29 4.19 -15.08
CA GLU A 159 -16.51 4.69 -13.94
C GLU A 159 -15.11 5.13 -14.39
N GLY A 160 -14.44 4.34 -15.23
CA GLY A 160 -13.13 4.69 -15.80
C GLY A 160 -13.13 6.01 -16.58
N PHE A 161 -14.16 6.28 -17.39
CA PHE A 161 -14.29 7.57 -18.10
C PHE A 161 -14.53 8.74 -17.14
N ILE A 162 -15.36 8.53 -16.13
CA ILE A 162 -15.62 9.55 -15.11
C ILE A 162 -14.31 9.89 -14.39
N PHE A 163 -13.55 8.89 -13.93
CA PHE A 163 -12.26 9.12 -13.28
C PHE A 163 -11.23 9.78 -14.21
N ALA A 164 -11.17 9.38 -15.47
CA ALA A 164 -10.29 10.03 -16.45
C ALA A 164 -10.64 11.51 -16.61
N PHE A 165 -11.92 11.85 -16.72
CA PHE A 165 -12.39 13.23 -16.80
C PHE A 165 -12.07 14.04 -15.54
N LEU A 166 -12.30 13.48 -14.35
CA LEU A 166 -11.95 14.12 -13.07
C LEU A 166 -10.44 14.34 -12.92
N PHE A 167 -9.61 13.41 -13.43
CA PHE A 167 -8.16 13.55 -13.43
C PHE A 167 -7.68 14.69 -14.33
N LEU A 168 -8.31 14.87 -15.50
CA LEU A 168 -7.99 15.94 -16.45
C LEU A 168 -8.34 17.34 -15.91
N ILE A 169 -9.41 17.47 -15.13
CA ILE A 169 -9.83 18.76 -14.52
C ILE A 169 -8.87 19.21 -13.39
N GLY A 170 -7.96 18.34 -12.93
CA GLY A 170 -6.93 18.72 -11.96
C GLY A 170 -7.45 18.81 -10.53
N MET A 171 -8.48 18.05 -10.16
CA MET A 171 -9.11 18.01 -8.82
C MET A 171 -8.22 17.46 -7.68
N ARG A 172 -6.91 17.36 -7.90
CA ARG A 172 -5.94 16.71 -7.00
C ARG A 172 -5.91 17.37 -5.62
N GLN A 173 -6.09 18.69 -5.52
CA GLN A 173 -6.17 19.37 -4.22
C GLN A 173 -7.55 19.24 -3.55
N TRP A 174 -8.64 19.22 -4.33
CA TRP A 174 -10.00 19.13 -3.77
C TRP A 174 -10.25 17.78 -3.08
N LEU A 175 -9.80 16.69 -3.70
CA LEU A 175 -9.97 15.34 -3.17
C LEU A 175 -9.27 15.15 -1.80
N VAL A 176 -8.05 15.68 -1.65
CA VAL A 176 -7.30 15.63 -0.39
C VAL A 176 -8.01 16.42 0.71
N GLY A 177 -8.64 17.55 0.36
CA GLY A 177 -9.44 18.35 1.30
C GLY A 177 -10.64 17.60 1.88
N VAL A 178 -11.34 16.80 1.05
CA VAL A 178 -12.51 16.03 1.48
C VAL A 178 -12.13 14.90 2.44
N ILE A 179 -10.97 14.27 2.26
CA ILE A 179 -10.51 13.15 3.11
C ILE A 179 -9.91 13.66 4.42
N SER A 180 -9.17 14.78 4.38
CA SER A 180 -8.48 15.35 5.54
C SER A 180 -9.44 15.83 6.64
N SER A 181 -10.67 16.21 6.32
CA SER A 181 -11.64 16.69 7.34
C SER A 181 -12.16 15.56 8.24
N SER A 182 -12.30 14.33 7.71
CA SER A 182 -12.92 13.22 8.44
C SER A 182 -11.92 12.36 9.25
N LEU A 183 -10.63 12.38 8.89
CA LEU A 183 -9.59 11.56 9.54
C LEU A 183 -8.80 12.31 10.63
N LYS A 184 -8.66 13.65 10.52
CA LYS A 184 -7.92 14.48 11.48
C LYS A 184 -8.48 14.37 12.90
N ASP A 185 -9.80 14.37 13.04
CA ASP A 185 -10.48 14.35 14.35
C ASP A 185 -10.39 12.99 15.06
N ARG A 186 -10.40 11.89 14.28
CA ARG A 186 -10.42 10.52 14.83
C ARG A 186 -9.03 10.01 15.20
N GLN A 187 -7.98 10.44 14.48
CA GLN A 187 -6.61 10.05 14.75
C GLN A 187 -6.02 10.80 15.96
N HIS A 188 -6.46 12.03 16.23
CA HIS A 188 -6.07 12.78 17.44
C HIS A 188 -6.71 12.19 18.73
N SER A 189 -7.85 11.51 18.63
CA SER A 189 -8.47 10.82 19.77
C SER A 189 -7.84 9.46 20.12
N ARG A 190 -7.25 8.74 19.16
CA ARG A 190 -6.54 7.47 19.42
C ARG A 190 -5.11 7.62 19.94
N HIS A 191 -4.49 8.79 19.77
CA HIS A 191 -3.13 9.06 20.22
C HIS A 191 -3.03 9.85 21.52
N ARG A 192 -4.13 10.08 22.26
CA ARG A 192 -3.97 10.49 23.66
C ARG A 192 -3.34 9.33 24.43
N PRO A 193 -2.12 9.46 24.95
CA PRO A 193 -1.58 8.47 25.86
C PRO A 193 -2.53 8.41 27.05
N LEU A 194 -3.00 7.21 27.39
CA LEU A 194 -3.63 6.98 28.69
C LEU A 194 -2.62 7.45 29.75
N PRO A 195 -3.01 8.28 30.73
CA PRO A 195 -2.10 8.63 31.82
C PRO A 195 -1.76 7.33 32.53
N HIS A 196 -0.50 6.90 32.39
CA HIS A 196 0.06 5.80 33.15
C HIS A 196 -0.12 6.14 34.63
N ALA A 197 -0.98 5.38 35.31
CA ALA A 197 -1.12 5.43 36.75
C ALA A 197 0.10 4.73 37.37
N ASP A 198 1.23 5.42 37.40
CA ASP A 198 2.38 5.01 38.19
C ASP A 198 2.01 5.12 39.68
N ARG A 199 1.59 4.00 40.26
CA ARG A 199 1.62 3.85 41.72
C ARG A 199 3.08 3.57 42.11
N PRO A 200 3.71 4.40 42.97
CA PRO A 200 5.05 4.09 43.44
C PRO A 200 4.99 2.92 44.43
N VAL A 201 5.69 1.84 44.09
CA VAL A 201 6.00 0.74 45.01
C VAL A 201 7.05 1.25 46.00
N HIS A 202 6.66 1.47 47.24
CA HIS A 202 7.61 1.74 48.33
C HIS A 202 8.41 0.47 48.65
N VAL A 203 9.69 0.46 48.29
CA VAL A 203 10.67 -0.49 48.83
C VAL A 203 11.59 0.27 49.76
N GLY A 204 11.52 -0.05 51.06
CA GLY A 204 12.40 0.47 52.09
C GLY A 204 13.79 -0.16 52.01
N GLY A 205 14.82 0.66 52.21
CA GLY A 205 16.23 0.26 52.35
C GLY A 205 17.06 1.40 52.93
N PRO A 206 18.13 1.13 53.70
CA PRO A 206 18.46 1.91 54.90
C PRO A 206 19.39 3.12 54.68
N ARG A 207 19.29 4.02 55.67
CA ARG A 207 20.01 5.28 55.83
C ARG A 207 21.53 5.11 55.86
N SER A 208 22.23 6.05 55.22
CA SER A 208 23.63 6.39 55.50
C SER A 208 23.78 7.92 55.47
N HIS A 209 24.29 8.45 56.58
CA HIS A 209 24.53 9.87 56.82
C HIS A 209 25.85 10.32 56.18
N HIS A 210 25.84 11.43 55.45
CA HIS A 210 26.87 12.47 55.61
C HIS A 210 26.43 13.78 54.95
N GLY A 211 26.53 14.88 55.69
CA GLY A 211 26.06 16.20 55.27
C GLY A 211 27.14 17.05 54.62
N ARG A 212 26.70 18.07 53.89
CA ARG A 212 27.36 19.38 53.86
C ARG A 212 26.36 20.46 53.43
N ALA A 213 26.39 21.56 54.17
CA ALA A 213 25.59 22.76 54.00
C ALA A 213 25.98 23.55 52.73
N GLU A 214 25.03 24.30 52.16
CA GLU A 214 25.09 25.76 52.07
C GLU A 214 23.74 26.36 51.56
N HIS A 215 23.47 27.58 52.00
CA HIS A 215 22.20 28.32 52.01
C HIS A 215 22.29 29.50 50.98
N PRO A 216 21.42 30.51 50.98
CA PRO A 216 20.03 30.61 50.53
C PRO A 216 19.87 31.55 49.31
N SER A 217 18.71 31.57 48.64
CA SER A 217 18.10 32.84 48.16
C SER A 217 16.68 32.71 47.61
N ARG A 218 15.79 33.42 48.32
CA ARG A 218 14.69 34.25 47.81
C ARG A 218 13.34 33.60 47.46
N ALA A 219 12.45 33.73 48.44
CA ALA A 219 11.00 33.68 48.34
C ALA A 219 10.39 34.75 47.43
N ARG A 220 9.26 34.42 46.80
CA ARG A 220 8.11 35.31 46.58
C ARG A 220 6.83 34.48 46.44
N GLY A 221 5.85 34.75 47.32
CA GLY A 221 4.51 34.12 47.36
C GLY A 221 3.56 34.64 46.26
N LEU A 222 2.66 33.79 45.74
CA LEU A 222 1.21 33.60 46.08
C LEU A 222 0.26 34.51 45.23
N PRO A 223 -1.06 34.24 45.06
CA PRO A 223 -1.88 33.02 45.17
C PRO A 223 -2.90 32.79 43.98
N SER A 224 -3.63 31.65 44.06
CA SER A 224 -5.04 31.34 43.63
C SER A 224 -5.52 31.70 42.20
N GLN A 225 -6.25 30.85 41.46
CA GLN A 225 -7.57 30.27 41.76
C GLN A 225 -7.83 29.06 40.85
N VAL A 226 -8.51 28.07 41.42
CA VAL A 226 -9.16 26.92 40.77
C VAL A 226 -10.56 27.36 40.31
N PRO A 227 -11.19 26.70 39.31
CA PRO A 227 -12.37 25.91 39.67
C PRO A 227 -12.38 24.48 39.11
N ARG A 228 -12.95 23.61 39.94
CA ARG A 228 -13.20 22.17 39.76
C ARG A 228 -14.54 21.92 39.03
N ARG A 229 -14.62 20.73 38.40
CA ARG A 229 -15.81 19.88 38.14
C ARG A 229 -16.80 20.41 37.09
N VAL A 230 -17.35 19.58 36.20
CA VAL A 230 -18.39 18.55 36.43
C VAL A 230 -18.20 17.37 35.46
N ARG A 231 -17.88 16.15 35.94
CA ARG A 231 -18.77 14.97 36.14
C ARG A 231 -19.37 14.43 34.83
N ARG A 232 -18.79 13.38 34.21
CA ARG A 232 -19.21 11.96 34.29
C ARG A 232 -20.74 11.77 34.21
N LEU A 233 -21.22 11.20 33.11
CA LEU A 233 -22.42 10.36 33.05
C LEU A 233 -22.20 9.29 31.98
N SER A 234 -21.98 8.09 32.49
CA SER A 234 -22.11 6.80 31.84
C SER A 234 -23.58 6.38 31.86
N GLU A 235 -24.04 5.85 30.71
CA GLU A 235 -25.04 4.76 30.58
C GLU A 235 -26.49 5.06 30.98
N PRO A 236 -27.49 4.27 30.51
CA PRO A 236 -27.47 2.88 30.00
C PRO A 236 -27.45 2.70 28.48
#